data_AF-A0A0R1N5T4-F1
#
_entry.id   AF-A0A0R1N5T4-F1
#
_cell.length_a   1.000
_cell.length_b   1.000
_cell.length_c   1.000
_cell.angle_alpha   90.00
_cell.angle_beta   90.00
_cell.angle_gamma   90.00
#
_symmetry.space_group_name_H-M   'P 1'
#
loop_
_entity.id
_entity.type
_entity.pdbx_description
1 polymer ?
#
loop_
_entity_poly.entity_id
_entity_poly.type
_entity_poly.pdbx_seq_one_letter_code
_entity_poly.pdbx_strand_id
1 'polypeptide(L)'
;MLRGAIFPVAEDKRRYKATIGNKTYTIVGPGSDEFMATVTAILNEQLTTIHSLAPQLSEAEAAILLAFNTVSDDIKLKEQVKQLQDQKDDHDAAQSPKDSETTDD
;
A
#
# COMPACT_ATOMS: atom_id res chain seq x y z
N MET A 1 35.43 -10.08 15.75
CA MET A 1 34.74 -8.81 15.42
C MET A 1 33.24 -9.05 15.50
N LEU A 2 32.53 -8.36 16.39
CA LEU A 2 31.08 -8.52 16.56
C LEU A 2 30.33 -7.79 15.43
N ARG A 3 29.44 -8.51 14.74
CA ARG A 3 28.45 -7.92 13.83
C ARG A 3 27.37 -7.23 14.66
N GLY A 4 27.27 -5.90 14.54
CA GLY A 4 26.17 -5.15 15.11
C GLY A 4 24.86 -5.54 14.44
N ALA A 5 23.95 -6.14 15.19
CA ALA A 5 22.57 -6.27 14.79
C ALA A 5 21.94 -4.87 14.83
N ILE A 6 21.67 -4.28 13.66
CA ILE A 6 20.76 -3.16 13.55
C ILE A 6 19.37 -3.76 13.73
N PHE A 7 18.83 -3.66 14.94
CA PHE A 7 17.40 -3.86 15.14
C PHE A 7 16.68 -2.74 14.39
N PRO A 8 15.64 -3.03 13.58
CA PRO A 8 14.84 -1.98 12.99
C PRO A 8 14.28 -1.14 14.14
N VAL A 9 14.54 0.17 14.09
CA VAL A 9 13.95 1.15 15.00
C VAL A 9 12.45 0.90 14.95
N ALA A 10 11.86 0.51 16.07
CA ALA A 10 10.41 0.44 16.19
C ALA A 10 9.87 1.80 15.76
N GLU A 11 9.16 1.86 14.64
CA GLU A 11 8.60 3.13 14.17
C GLU A 11 7.73 3.70 15.28
N ASP A 12 8.20 4.77 15.92
CA ASP A 12 7.53 5.37 17.06
C ASP A 12 6.13 5.78 16.62
N LYS A 13 5.12 5.14 17.23
CA LYS A 13 3.72 5.40 16.93
C LYS A 13 3.42 6.86 17.24
N ARG A 14 3.02 7.62 16.22
CA ARG A 14 2.60 9.02 16.39
C ARG A 14 1.10 9.15 16.40
N ARG A 15 0.62 10.16 17.13
CA ARG A 15 -0.79 10.59 17.13
C ARG A 15 -0.95 11.67 16.08
N TYR A 16 -1.85 11.45 15.14
CA TYR A 16 -2.20 12.38 14.08
C TYR A 16 -3.67 12.76 14.16
N LYS A 17 -4.00 14.04 14.09
CA LYS A 17 -5.38 14.52 14.10
C LYS A 17 -5.81 14.80 12.66
N ALA A 18 -6.82 14.08 12.19
CA ALA A 18 -7.33 14.16 10.82
C ALA A 18 -8.81 14.57 10.83
N THR A 19 -9.25 15.34 9.84
CA THR A 19 -10.69 15.51 9.57
C THR A 19 -11.01 14.79 8.26
N ILE A 20 -11.86 13.77 8.35
CA ILE A 20 -12.28 12.92 7.23
C ILE A 20 -13.80 13.06 7.12
N GLY A 21 -14.29 13.48 5.96
CA GLY A 21 -15.66 13.96 5.80
C GLY A 21 -15.96 15.07 6.81
N ASN A 22 -17.05 14.91 7.56
CA ASN A 22 -17.47 15.85 8.60
C ASN A 22 -17.01 15.48 10.03
N LYS A 23 -16.10 14.51 10.19
CA LYS A 23 -15.67 14.00 11.50
C LYS A 23 -14.17 14.14 11.70
N THR A 24 -13.79 14.55 12.90
CA THR A 24 -12.39 14.63 13.32
C THR A 24 -12.01 13.39 14.13
N TYR A 25 -10.88 12.78 13.76
CA TYR A 25 -10.33 11.57 14.35
C TYR A 25 -8.92 11.81 14.89
N THR A 26 -8.52 11.00 15.86
CA THR A 26 -7.12 10.87 16.27
C THR A 26 -6.64 9.49 15.84
N ILE A 27 -5.73 9.46 14.87
CA ILE A 27 -5.18 8.24 14.28
C ILE A 27 -3.83 7.97 14.96
N VAL A 28 -3.59 6.72 15.36
CA VAL A 28 -2.33 6.28 15.95
C VAL A 28 -1.70 5.24 15.02
N GLY A 29 -0.53 5.55 14.48
CA GLY A 29 0.12 4.64 13.55
C GLY A 29 1.55 5.01 13.21
N PRO A 30 2.24 4.10 12.50
CA PRO A 30 3.47 4.43 11.80
C PRO A 30 3.15 5.39 10.64
N GLY A 31 4.10 6.26 10.28
CA GLY A 31 3.94 7.23 9.19
C GLY A 31 4.34 8.66 9.57
N SER A 32 4.78 9.45 8.59
CA SER A 32 5.07 10.89 8.74
C SER A 32 3.80 11.73 8.74
N ASP A 33 3.86 12.93 9.30
CA ASP A 33 2.74 13.88 9.27
C ASP A 33 2.34 14.22 7.83
N GLU A 34 3.32 14.31 6.92
CA GLU A 34 3.10 14.52 5.49
C GLU A 34 2.36 13.35 4.83
N PHE A 35 2.77 12.11 5.13
CA PHE A 35 2.08 10.91 4.65
C PHE A 35 0.62 10.90 5.12
N MET A 36 0.39 11.13 6.42
CA MET A 36 -0.96 11.12 7.00
C MET A 36 -1.83 12.26 6.45
N ALA A 37 -1.25 13.44 6.20
CA ALA A 37 -1.94 14.56 5.55
C ALA A 37 -2.33 14.22 4.11
N THR A 38 -1.42 13.57 3.36
CA THR A 38 -1.67 13.12 1.99
C THR A 38 -2.81 12.09 1.95
N VAL A 39 -2.77 11.08 2.81
CA VAL A 39 -3.85 10.08 2.94
C VAL A 39 -5.19 10.74 3.28
N THR A 40 -5.19 11.71 4.20
CA THR A 40 -6.40 12.44 4.59
C THR A 40 -6.98 13.24 3.41
N ALA A 41 -6.13 13.90 2.62
CA ALA A 41 -6.55 14.64 1.44
C ALA A 41 -7.21 13.72 0.40
N ILE A 42 -6.57 12.58 0.10
CA ILE A 42 -7.08 11.59 -0.86
C ILE A 42 -8.43 11.03 -0.41
N LEU A 43 -8.58 10.67 0.86
CA LEU A 43 -9.85 10.15 1.39
C LEU A 43 -10.99 11.18 1.22
N ASN A 44 -10.73 12.46 1.53
CA ASN A 44 -11.74 13.51 1.39
C ASN A 44 -12.09 13.80 -0.08
N GLU A 45 -11.11 13.73 -0.99
CA GLU A 45 -11.35 13.86 -2.43
C GLU A 45 -12.24 12.72 -2.94
N GLN A 46 -11.97 11.48 -2.52
CA GLN A 46 -12.78 10.33 -2.90
C GLN A 46 -14.20 10.40 -2.32
N LEU A 47 -14.37 10.82 -1.06
CA LEU A 47 -15.71 11.08 -0.48
C LEU A 47 -16.46 12.15 -1.26
N THR A 48 -15.79 13.26 -1.60
CA THR A 48 -16.37 14.33 -2.41
C THR A 48 -16.82 13.82 -3.78
N THR A 49 -16.03 12.97 -4.41
CA THR A 49 -16.36 12.35 -5.70
C THR A 49 -17.56 11.40 -5.59
N ILE A 50 -17.63 10.59 -4.54
CA ILE A 50 -18.79 9.71 -4.31
C ILE A 50 -20.07 10.55 -4.14
N HIS A 51 -20.01 11.61 -3.35
CA HIS A 51 -21.16 12.49 -3.14
C HIS A 51 -21.54 13.31 -4.38
N SER A 52 -20.59 13.67 -5.23
CA SER A 52 -20.91 14.38 -6.49
C SER A 52 -21.67 13.48 -7.48
N LEU A 53 -21.36 12.18 -7.49
CA LEU A 53 -22.01 11.17 -8.33
C LEU A 53 -23.33 10.66 -7.73
N ALA A 54 -23.43 10.60 -6.40
CA ALA A 54 -24.61 10.10 -5.70
C ALA A 54 -24.92 10.97 -4.45
N PRO A 55 -25.54 12.16 -4.64
CA PRO A 55 -25.80 13.11 -3.56
C PRO A 55 -26.73 12.60 -2.46
N GLN A 56 -27.53 11.59 -2.75
CA GLN A 56 -28.50 10.99 -1.83
C GLN A 56 -27.88 10.04 -0.80
N LEU A 57 -26.61 9.63 -1.00
CA LEU A 57 -25.94 8.72 -0.07
C LEU A 57 -25.68 9.40 1.26
N SER A 58 -25.91 8.67 2.33
CA SER A 58 -25.41 9.02 3.65
C SER A 58 -23.88 8.93 3.70
N GLU A 59 -23.26 9.65 4.64
CA GLU A 59 -21.83 9.56 4.93
C GLU A 59 -21.38 8.12 5.20
N ALA A 60 -22.22 7.31 5.86
CA ALA A 60 -21.91 5.92 6.14
C ALA A 60 -21.89 5.06 4.87
N GLU A 61 -22.86 5.25 3.97
CA GLU A 61 -22.89 4.54 2.69
C GLU A 61 -21.71 4.96 1.79
N ALA A 62 -21.40 6.26 1.75
CA ALA A 62 -20.24 6.77 1.02
C ALA A 62 -18.92 6.18 1.57
N ALA A 63 -18.76 6.12 2.89
CA ALA A 63 -17.60 5.50 3.53
C ALA A 63 -17.49 4.00 3.25
N ILE A 64 -18.61 3.27 3.17
CA ILE A 64 -18.62 1.84 2.79
C ILE A 64 -18.18 1.66 1.34
N LEU A 65 -18.69 2.47 0.40
CA LEU A 65 -18.29 2.42 -1.01
C LEU A 65 -16.81 2.76 -1.20
N LEU A 66 -16.33 3.77 -0.47
CA LEU A 66 -14.92 4.12 -0.42
C LEU A 66 -14.07 2.93 0.04
N ALA A 67 -14.42 2.32 1.18
CA ALA A 67 -13.72 1.16 1.70
C ALA A 67 -13.73 -0.02 0.72
N PHE A 68 -14.86 -0.30 0.09
CA PHE A 68 -14.96 -1.33 -0.94
C PHE A 68 -14.04 -1.04 -2.12
N ASN A 69 -14.02 0.21 -2.61
CA ASN A 69 -13.18 0.62 -3.72
C ASN A 69 -11.69 0.46 -3.38
N THR A 70 -11.27 0.94 -2.20
CA THR A 70 -9.88 0.80 -1.72
C THR A 70 -9.46 -0.67 -1.59
N VAL A 71 -10.32 -1.54 -1.03
CA VAL A 71 -10.03 -2.97 -0.92
C VAL A 71 -9.94 -3.64 -2.30
N SER A 72 -10.80 -3.25 -3.24
CA SER A 72 -10.75 -3.75 -4.62
C SER A 72 -9.42 -3.40 -5.29
N ASP A 73 -8.96 -2.17 -5.11
CA ASP A 73 -7.70 -1.72 -5.68
C ASP A 73 -6.47 -2.36 -5.01
N ASP A 74 -6.50 -2.58 -3.70
CA ASP A 74 -5.45 -3.32 -2.98
C ASP A 74 -5.32 -4.77 -3.49
N ILE A 75 -6.44 -5.45 -3.74
CA ILE A 75 -6.44 -6.80 -4.34
C ILE A 75 -5.79 -6.78 -5.74
N LYS A 76 -6.17 -5.81 -6.59
CA LYS A 76 -5.57 -5.67 -7.93
C LYS A 76 -4.07 -5.39 -7.87
N LEU A 77 -3.63 -4.53 -6.94
CA LEU A 77 -2.22 -4.20 -6.75
C LEU A 77 -1.43 -5.45 -6.33
N LYS A 78 -1.95 -6.25 -5.40
CA LYS A 78 -1.32 -7.50 -4.96
C LYS A 78 -1.19 -8.51 -6.11
N GLU A 79 -2.23 -8.63 -6.93
CA GLU A 79 -2.20 -9.48 -8.13
C GLU A 79 -1.12 -9.02 -9.12
N GLN A 80 -1.01 -7.71 -9.37
CA GLN A 80 0.02 -7.14 -10.25
C GLN A 80 1.43 -7.36 -9.70
N VAL A 81 1.64 -7.15 -8.40
CA VAL A 81 2.93 -7.40 -7.74
C VAL A 81 3.33 -8.86 -7.89
N LYS A 82 2.39 -9.78 -7.67
CA LYS A 82 2.63 -11.22 -7.85
C LYS A 82 3.02 -11.54 -9.29
N GLN A 83 2.27 -11.06 -10.28
CA GLN A 83 2.58 -11.28 -11.70
C GLN A 83 3.97 -10.76 -12.09
N LEU A 84 4.37 -9.61 -11.56
CA LEU A 84 5.70 -9.03 -11.79
C LEU A 84 6.82 -9.81 -11.09
N GLN A 85 6.53 -10.44 -9.95
CA GLN A 85 7.47 -11.33 -9.26
C GLN A 85 7.65 -12.63 -10.03
N ASP A 86 6.56 -13.27 -10.43
CA ASP A 86 6.57 -14.52 -11.22
C ASP A 86 7.35 -14.33 -12.54
N GLN A 87 7.16 -13.18 -13.22
CA GLN A 87 7.92 -12.85 -14.44
C GLN A 87 9.43 -12.66 -14.21
N LYS A 88 9.83 -12.13 -13.05
CA LYS A 88 11.24 -11.97 -12.70
C LYS A 88 11.88 -13.31 -12.39
N ASP A 89 11.18 -14.17 -11.67
CA ASP A 89 11.65 -15.51 -11.33
C ASP A 89 11.82 -16.37 -12.60
N ASP A 90 10.88 -16.29 -13.55
CA ASP A 90 10.98 -16.96 -14.85
C ASP A 90 12.14 -16.43 -15.71
N HIS A 91 12.39 -15.11 -15.67
CA HIS A 91 13.48 -14.48 -16.40
C HIS A 91 14.86 -14.82 -15.80
N ASP A 92 14.97 -14.91 -14.47
CA ASP A 92 16.20 -15.31 -13.77
C ASP A 92 16.49 -16.81 -13.95
N ALA A 93 15.46 -17.66 -14.03
CA ALA A 93 15.61 -19.08 -14.36
C ALA A 93 16.09 -19.31 -15.81
N ALA A 94 15.69 -18.45 -16.75
CA ALA A 94 16.13 -18.53 -18.16
C ALA A 94 17.56 -18.01 -18.41
N GLN A 95 18.18 -17.31 -17.44
CA GLN A 95 19.52 -16.73 -17.56
C GLN A 95 20.61 -17.45 -16.75
N SER A 96 20.29 -18.56 -16.07
CA SER A 96 21.34 -19.41 -15.48
C SER A 96 22.31 -19.90 -16.57
N PRO A 97 23.64 -19.69 -16.42
CA PRO A 97 24.60 -20.12 -17.42
C PRO A 97 24.53 -21.63 -17.60
N LYS A 98 24.38 -22.08 -18.86
CA LYS A 98 24.84 -23.42 -19.25
C LYS A 98 26.36 -23.40 -19.18
N ASP A 99 26.93 -23.52 -17.99
CA ASP A 99 28.35 -23.80 -17.86
C ASP A 99 28.59 -25.23 -18.34
N SER A 100 29.04 -25.24 -19.60
CA SER A 100 29.74 -26.26 -20.37
C SER A 100 30.22 -27.47 -19.56
N GLU A 101 29.55 -28.59 -19.81
CA GLU A 101 30.16 -29.90 -19.85
C GLU A 101 31.21 -29.87 -20.98
N THR A 102 32.47 -29.60 -20.64
CA THR A 102 33.60 -29.92 -21.53
C THR A 102 34.30 -31.11 -20.91
N THR A 103 34.21 -32.19 -21.66
CA THR A 103 34.71 -33.53 -21.43
C THR A 103 36.22 -33.54 -21.24
N ASP A 104 36.62 -34.46 -20.37
CA ASP A 104 37.94 -35.07 -20.18
C ASP A 104 38.64 -35.37 -21.53
N ASP A 105 39.85 -34.81 -21.75
CA ASP A 105 41.00 -35.44 -22.44
C ASP A 105 42.28 -34.55 -22.40
#